data_AF-A0A7G2C517-F1
#
_entry.id   AF-A0A7G2C517-F1
#
_cell.length_a   1.000
_cell.length_b   1.000
_cell.length_c   1.000
_cell.angle_alpha   90.00
_cell.angle_beta   90.00
_cell.angle_gamma   90.00
#
_symmetry.space_group_name_H-M   'P 1'
#
loop_
_entity.id
_entity.type
_entity.pdbx_description
1 polymer ?
#
loop_
_entity_poly.entity_id
_entity_poly.type
_entity_poly.pdbx_seq_one_letter_code
_entity_poly.pdbx_strand_id
1 'polypeptide(L)'
;MYHTVLLRRGLLRYPKHTSSLPLLSARWQSTTPVDTTTTKKTPIDLGRLPDTIPGVSREELAAMIERHHKEAEKEARAASAQAAKLLTEEVELMRRSMSPEDFEKYIQRIHQVNDANLKEELKMAAMSPEQLHLYMMKKKREAAREGWKKMVMLVCVFIGTLISLFASFFMFYNG
;
A
#
# COMPACT_ATOMS: atom_id res chain seq x y z
N MET A 1 -22.38 28.87 18.94
CA MET A 1 -22.28 29.04 17.47
C MET A 1 -20.96 28.43 17.01
N TYR A 2 -21.03 27.61 15.97
CA TYR A 2 -20.10 26.53 15.64
C TYR A 2 -18.70 26.99 15.23
N HIS A 3 -17.67 26.45 15.89
CA HIS A 3 -16.29 26.43 15.38
C HIS A 3 -16.04 25.08 14.70
N THR A 4 -15.89 25.13 13.39
CA THR A 4 -15.43 24.06 12.51
C THR A 4 -13.97 23.73 12.78
N VAL A 5 -13.68 22.54 13.29
CA VAL A 5 -12.33 21.96 13.31
C VAL A 5 -12.20 21.02 12.12
N LEU A 6 -11.41 21.46 11.14
CA LEU A 6 -10.97 20.71 9.98
C LEU A 6 -10.15 19.48 10.41
N LEU A 7 -10.80 18.33 10.49
CA LEU A 7 -10.13 17.03 10.54
C LEU A 7 -9.48 16.75 9.17
N ARG A 8 -8.19 17.07 9.10
CA ARG A 8 -7.27 16.79 8.01
C ARG A 8 -7.10 15.27 7.85
N ARG A 9 -8.10 14.61 7.25
CA ARG A 9 -7.99 13.21 6.80
C ARG A 9 -6.98 13.15 5.67
N GLY A 10 -5.76 12.71 6.00
CA GLY A 10 -4.74 12.29 5.05
C GLY A 10 -5.19 11.04 4.30
N LEU A 11 -6.10 11.21 3.35
CA LEU A 11 -6.41 10.21 2.32
C LEU A 11 -5.26 10.22 1.31
N LEU A 12 -4.26 9.38 1.53
CA LEU A 12 -3.35 8.95 0.46
C LEU A 12 -4.17 8.10 -0.52
N ARG A 13 -4.82 8.77 -1.48
CA ARG A 13 -5.37 8.12 -2.68
C ARG A 13 -4.20 7.60 -3.50
N TYR A 14 -3.98 6.30 -3.49
CA TYR A 14 -3.20 5.63 -4.52
C TYR A 14 -4.00 5.63 -5.83
N PRO A 15 -3.38 5.94 -6.99
CA PRO A 15 -4.05 5.86 -8.27
C PRO A 15 -4.33 4.40 -8.63
N LYS A 16 -5.62 4.08 -8.85
CA LYS A 16 -6.04 2.87 -9.56
C LYS A 16 -5.55 2.97 -11.00
N HIS A 17 -4.55 2.16 -11.37
CA HIS A 17 -4.32 1.86 -12.79
C HIS A 17 -4.01 0.38 -12.97
N THR A 18 -4.79 -0.22 -13.86
CA THR A 18 -4.82 -1.61 -14.28
C THR A 18 -3.63 -1.96 -15.18
N SER A 19 -2.88 -3.02 -14.86
CA SER A 19 -2.26 -3.95 -15.82
C SER A 19 -1.58 -5.13 -15.10
N SER A 20 -2.27 -6.28 -15.07
CA SER A 20 -1.72 -7.66 -15.04
C SER A 20 -0.55 -8.00 -14.09
N LEU A 21 -0.70 -7.72 -12.81
CA LEU A 21 -0.03 -8.46 -11.72
C LEU A 21 -1.08 -8.69 -10.63
N PRO A 22 -1.26 -9.93 -10.13
CA PRO A 22 -2.28 -10.18 -9.11
C PRO A 22 -1.99 -9.33 -7.87
N LEU A 23 -3.08 -8.93 -7.21
CA LEU A 23 -3.21 -8.07 -6.02
C LEU A 23 -2.32 -8.45 -4.82
N LEU A 24 -1.50 -9.49 -4.96
CA LEU A 24 -0.63 -10.07 -3.96
C LEU A 24 0.50 -9.13 -3.52
N SER A 25 1.15 -8.38 -4.42
CA SER A 25 2.31 -7.55 -4.02
C SER A 25 1.94 -6.34 -3.14
N ALA A 26 0.70 -5.85 -3.22
CA ALA A 26 0.23 -4.75 -2.39
C ALA A 26 -0.20 -5.20 -0.98
N ARG A 27 -0.55 -6.48 -0.80
CA ARG A 27 -1.10 -7.00 0.48
C ARG A 27 -0.03 -7.41 1.49
N TRP A 28 1.20 -7.65 1.04
CA TRP A 28 2.34 -7.90 1.93
C TRP A 28 2.93 -6.62 2.56
N GLN A 29 2.45 -5.42 2.18
CA GLN A 29 3.03 -4.14 2.60
C GLN A 29 2.49 -3.57 3.93
N SER A 30 1.84 -4.37 4.78
CA SER A 30 1.38 -3.88 6.09
C SER A 30 1.61 -4.89 7.20
N THR A 31 2.84 -5.36 7.32
CA THR A 31 3.36 -5.79 8.61
C THR A 31 4.69 -5.10 8.78
N THR A 32 4.66 -3.87 9.32
CA THR A 32 5.79 -3.45 10.16
C THR A 32 6.06 -4.62 11.11
N PRO A 33 7.31 -5.08 11.29
CA PRO A 33 7.61 -5.99 12.38
C PRO A 33 7.28 -5.21 13.65
N VAL A 34 6.09 -5.44 14.19
CA VAL A 34 5.84 -5.19 15.60
C VAL A 34 6.82 -6.11 16.28
N ASP A 35 7.86 -5.57 16.89
CA ASP A 35 8.81 -6.33 17.71
C ASP A 35 8.00 -7.21 18.67
N THR A 36 7.85 -8.49 18.33
CA THR A 36 7.14 -9.48 19.13
C THR A 36 8.01 -10.01 20.27
N THR A 37 9.21 -9.47 20.45
CA THR A 37 10.09 -9.79 21.56
C THR A 37 9.69 -8.94 22.76
N THR A 38 8.75 -9.48 23.55
CA THR A 38 8.34 -9.00 24.88
C THR A 38 7.09 -8.11 24.90
N THR A 39 5.92 -8.64 24.50
CA THR A 39 4.65 -8.21 25.10
C THR A 39 4.55 -8.73 26.54
N LYS A 40 5.42 -8.26 27.43
CA LYS A 40 5.01 -8.08 28.83
C LYS A 40 3.92 -7.01 28.78
N LYS A 41 2.76 -7.25 29.40
CA LYS A 41 1.83 -6.17 29.75
C LYS A 41 2.62 -5.17 30.61
N THR A 42 3.25 -4.18 29.98
CA THR A 42 3.78 -3.03 30.71
C THR A 42 2.56 -2.27 31.19
N PRO A 43 2.37 -2.11 32.50
CA PRO A 43 1.31 -1.26 33.03
C PRO A 43 1.46 0.12 32.40
N ILE A 44 0.35 0.66 31.89
CA ILE A 44 0.34 2.03 31.34
C ILE A 44 0.69 2.97 32.50
N ASP A 45 1.81 3.69 32.38
CA ASP A 45 2.29 4.61 33.40
C ASP A 45 1.42 5.86 33.46
N LEU A 46 0.56 5.93 34.47
CA LEU A 46 -0.36 7.05 34.73
C LEU A 46 0.36 8.40 34.89
N GLY A 47 1.64 8.40 35.28
CA GLY A 47 2.45 9.61 35.40
C GLY A 47 2.81 10.25 34.06
N ARG A 48 2.77 9.47 32.97
CA ARG A 48 3.08 9.91 31.59
C ARG A 48 1.85 10.25 30.76
N LEU A 49 0.65 9.98 31.28
CA LEU A 49 -0.59 10.30 30.57
C LEU A 49 -0.90 11.80 30.69
N PRO A 50 -1.28 12.47 29.59
CA PRO A 50 -1.64 13.88 29.62
C PRO A 50 -2.93 14.08 30.43
N ASP A 51 -2.86 15.01 31.36
CA ASP A 51 -3.97 15.41 32.24
C ASP A 51 -4.83 16.54 31.65
N THR A 52 -4.62 16.84 30.37
CA THR A 52 -5.18 18.01 29.69
C THR A 52 -6.52 17.73 29.03
N ILE A 53 -7.09 16.52 29.20
CA ILE A 53 -8.39 16.15 28.64
C ILE A 53 -9.48 16.51 29.67
N PRO A 54 -10.26 17.58 29.46
CA PRO A 54 -11.29 17.98 30.43
C PRO A 54 -12.38 16.90 30.50
N GLY A 55 -12.65 16.42 31.73
CA GLY A 55 -13.72 15.46 32.01
C GLY A 55 -13.34 13.98 31.85
N VAL A 56 -12.05 13.64 31.66
CA VAL A 56 -11.58 12.25 31.61
C VAL A 56 -10.44 12.08 32.60
N SER A 57 -10.56 11.12 33.54
CA SER A 57 -9.48 10.85 34.49
C SER A 57 -8.33 10.08 33.82
N ARG A 58 -7.13 10.13 34.40
CA ARG A 58 -5.97 9.40 33.86
C ARG A 58 -6.20 7.88 33.84
N GLU A 59 -6.96 7.38 34.81
CA GLU A 59 -7.36 5.97 34.91
C GLU A 59 -8.34 5.58 33.81
N GLU A 60 -9.32 6.44 33.52
CA GLU A 60 -10.24 6.24 32.38
C GLU A 60 -9.50 6.29 31.04
N LEU A 61 -8.56 7.22 30.89
CA LEU A 61 -7.75 7.32 29.68
C LEU A 61 -6.86 6.09 29.48
N ALA A 62 -6.23 5.59 30.55
CA ALA A 62 -5.44 4.35 30.50
C ALA A 62 -6.31 3.14 30.13
N ALA A 63 -7.49 3.01 30.73
CA ALA A 63 -8.44 1.94 30.42
C ALA A 63 -8.95 2.02 28.97
N MET A 64 -9.18 3.23 28.44
CA MET A 64 -9.59 3.46 27.06
C MET A 64 -8.48 3.09 26.07
N ILE A 65 -7.24 3.46 26.35
CA ILE A 65 -6.06 3.09 25.53
C ILE A 65 -5.89 1.56 25.51
N GLU A 66 -6.02 0.89 26.66
CA GLU A 66 -5.89 -0.57 26.73
C GLU A 66 -7.01 -1.27 25.94
N ARG A 67 -8.25 -0.76 25.99
CA ARG A 67 -9.37 -1.28 25.19
C ARG A 67 -9.12 -1.10 23.69
N HIS A 68 -8.70 0.09 23.27
CA HIS A 68 -8.39 0.36 21.86
C HIS A 68 -7.24 -0.50 21.35
N HIS A 69 -6.18 -0.72 22.13
CA HIS A 69 -5.12 -1.63 21.74
C HIS A 69 -5.60 -3.08 21.63
N LYS A 70 -6.41 -3.56 22.59
CA LYS A 70 -6.99 -4.91 22.52
C LYS A 70 -7.93 -5.09 21.32
N GLU A 71 -8.73 -4.08 21.01
CA GLU A 71 -9.61 -4.08 19.83
C GLU A 71 -8.79 -4.07 18.54
N ALA A 72 -7.81 -3.17 18.43
CA ALA A 72 -6.90 -3.12 17.29
C ALA A 72 -6.10 -4.43 17.10
N GLU A 73 -5.64 -5.06 18.18
CA GLU A 73 -4.99 -6.37 18.12
C GLU A 73 -5.94 -7.47 17.65
N LYS A 74 -7.17 -7.48 18.15
CA LYS A 74 -8.21 -8.45 17.72
C LYS A 74 -8.55 -8.26 16.25
N GLU A 75 -8.73 -7.02 15.80
CA GLU A 75 -8.98 -6.67 14.42
C GLU A 75 -7.80 -7.04 13.52
N ALA A 76 -6.56 -6.75 13.95
CA ALA A 76 -5.36 -7.13 13.22
C ALA A 76 -5.22 -8.66 13.09
N ARG A 77 -5.51 -9.42 14.16
CA ARG A 77 -5.52 -10.89 14.14
C ARG A 77 -6.62 -11.44 13.25
N ALA A 78 -7.81 -10.85 13.28
CA ALA A 78 -8.92 -11.26 12.41
C ALA A 78 -8.60 -10.98 10.94
N ALA A 79 -8.03 -9.80 10.64
CA ALA A 79 -7.62 -9.41 9.31
C ALA A 79 -6.48 -10.29 8.76
N SER A 80 -5.49 -10.64 9.60
CA SER A 80 -4.39 -11.53 9.19
C SER A 80 -4.87 -12.96 8.96
N ALA A 81 -5.77 -13.47 9.80
CA ALA A 81 -6.37 -14.79 9.62
C ALA A 81 -7.22 -14.86 8.34
N GLN A 82 -7.99 -13.82 8.01
CA GLN A 82 -8.73 -13.72 6.75
C GLN A 82 -7.78 -13.60 5.55
N ALA A 83 -6.70 -12.81 5.68
CA ALA A 83 -5.68 -12.70 4.65
C ALA A 83 -5.02 -14.05 4.37
N ALA A 84 -4.65 -14.81 5.40
CA ALA A 84 -4.06 -16.14 5.26
C ALA A 84 -5.00 -17.10 4.52
N LYS A 85 -6.29 -17.12 4.86
CA LYS A 85 -7.29 -17.96 4.17
C LYS A 85 -7.40 -17.63 2.67
N LEU A 86 -7.52 -16.34 2.35
CA LEU A 86 -7.61 -15.87 0.96
C LEU A 86 -6.33 -16.18 0.17
N LEU A 87 -5.16 -16.04 0.81
CA LEU A 87 -3.88 -16.39 0.21
C LEU A 87 -3.79 -17.89 -0.10
N THR A 88 -4.23 -18.75 0.83
CA THR A 88 -4.24 -20.20 0.62
C THR A 88 -5.17 -20.59 -0.52
N GLU A 89 -6.37 -20.02 -0.56
CA GLU A 89 -7.34 -20.25 -1.62
C GLU A 89 -6.81 -19.81 -2.99
N GLU A 90 -6.20 -18.63 -3.07
CA GLU A 90 -5.62 -18.11 -4.31
C GLU A 90 -4.44 -18.97 -4.79
N VAL A 91 -3.56 -19.41 -3.89
CA VAL A 91 -2.45 -20.32 -4.22
C VAL A 91 -2.96 -21.67 -4.72
N GLU A 92 -4.02 -22.19 -4.13
CA GLU A 92 -4.63 -23.44 -4.56
C GLU A 92 -5.32 -23.31 -5.92
N LEU A 93 -6.01 -22.20 -6.17
CA LEU A 93 -6.58 -21.87 -7.48
C LEU A 93 -5.50 -21.71 -8.55
N MET A 94 -4.40 -21.04 -8.23
CA MET A 94 -3.25 -20.90 -9.11
C MET A 94 -2.66 -22.27 -9.45
N ARG A 95 -2.40 -23.10 -8.44
CA ARG A 95 -1.89 -24.47 -8.63
C ARG A 95 -2.79 -25.33 -9.51
N ARG A 96 -4.12 -25.14 -9.47
CA ARG A 96 -5.08 -25.89 -10.31
C ARG A 96 -5.24 -25.33 -11.71
N SER A 97 -4.99 -24.04 -11.92
CA SER A 97 -5.28 -23.33 -13.18
C SER A 97 -4.06 -23.13 -14.09
N MET A 98 -2.83 -23.26 -13.57
CA MET A 98 -1.61 -23.06 -14.34
C MET A 98 -0.70 -24.29 -14.36
N SER A 99 0.22 -24.32 -15.32
CA SER A 99 1.24 -25.37 -15.40
C SER A 99 2.22 -25.26 -14.21
N PRO A 100 2.82 -26.37 -13.74
CA PRO A 100 3.79 -26.34 -12.65
C PRO A 100 4.99 -25.41 -12.91
N GLU A 101 5.45 -25.32 -14.17
CA GLU A 101 6.56 -24.44 -14.56
C GLU A 101 6.20 -22.95 -14.47
N ASP A 102 4.98 -22.59 -14.89
CA ASP A 102 4.49 -21.21 -14.80
C ASP A 102 4.27 -20.80 -13.33
N PHE A 103 3.81 -21.74 -12.50
CA PHE A 103 3.67 -21.53 -11.06
C PHE A 103 5.02 -21.28 -10.38
N GLU A 104 6.05 -22.06 -10.73
CA GLU A 104 7.38 -21.88 -10.16
C GLU A 104 7.98 -20.52 -10.55
N LYS A 105 7.88 -20.13 -11.82
CA LYS A 105 8.30 -18.80 -12.30
C LYS A 105 7.55 -17.68 -11.58
N TYR A 106 6.26 -17.88 -11.32
CA TYR A 106 5.43 -16.93 -10.61
C TYR A 106 5.87 -16.76 -9.14
N ILE A 107 6.10 -17.86 -8.42
CA ILE A 107 6.61 -17.84 -7.04
C ILE A 107 8.00 -17.19 -6.97
N GLN A 108 8.90 -17.53 -7.91
CA GLN A 108 10.23 -16.88 -7.99
C GLN A 108 10.11 -15.37 -8.19
N ARG A 109 9.19 -14.91 -9.04
CA ARG A 109 8.94 -13.47 -9.23
C ARG A 109 8.45 -12.81 -7.94
N ILE A 110 7.56 -13.46 -7.18
CA ILE A 110 7.12 -12.95 -5.87
C ILE A 110 8.30 -12.78 -4.93
N HIS A 111 9.16 -13.80 -4.80
CA HIS A 111 10.33 -13.72 -3.92
C HIS A 111 11.27 -12.59 -4.32
N GLN A 112 11.56 -12.44 -5.61
CA GLN A 112 12.42 -11.35 -6.10
C GLN A 112 11.86 -9.97 -5.79
N VAL A 113 10.55 -9.77 -5.98
CA VAL A 113 9.88 -8.51 -5.66
C VAL A 113 9.89 -8.27 -4.15
N ASN A 114 9.66 -9.31 -3.35
CA ASN A 114 9.65 -9.20 -1.90
C ASN A 114 11.05 -8.86 -1.35
N ASP A 115 12.09 -9.51 -1.85
CA ASP A 115 13.48 -9.23 -1.47
C ASP A 115 13.90 -7.82 -1.86
N ALA A 116 13.46 -7.34 -3.03
CA ALA A 116 13.71 -5.97 -3.46
C ALA A 116 13.00 -4.96 -2.55
N ASN A 117 11.73 -5.21 -2.21
CA ASN A 117 10.96 -4.36 -1.31
C ASN A 117 11.56 -4.34 0.10
N LEU A 118 11.92 -5.49 0.67
CA LEU A 118 12.58 -5.58 1.97
C LEU A 118 13.91 -4.81 1.98
N LYS A 119 14.70 -4.89 0.90
CA LYS A 119 15.93 -4.09 0.77
C LYS A 119 15.63 -2.59 0.70
N GLU A 120 14.57 -2.16 0.02
CA GLU A 120 14.14 -0.76 0.04
C GLU A 120 13.66 -0.32 1.42
N GLU A 121 12.87 -1.14 2.11
CA GLU A 121 12.37 -0.87 3.45
C GLU A 121 13.49 -0.78 4.48
N LEU A 122 14.45 -1.71 4.45
CA LEU A 122 15.64 -1.65 5.30
C LEU A 122 16.48 -0.40 5.01
N LYS A 123 16.62 -0.01 3.74
CA LYS A 123 17.29 1.25 3.39
C LYS A 123 16.53 2.46 3.92
N MET A 124 15.20 2.47 3.85
CA MET A 124 14.37 3.56 4.38
C MET A 124 14.40 3.60 5.91
N ALA A 125 14.42 2.46 6.58
CA ALA A 125 14.52 2.35 8.03
C ALA A 125 15.91 2.76 8.56
N ALA A 126 16.97 2.52 7.76
CA ALA A 126 18.33 2.95 8.08
C ALA A 126 18.61 4.43 7.76
N MET A 127 17.75 5.10 6.97
CA MET A 127 17.89 6.52 6.67
C MET A 127 17.41 7.39 7.85
N SER A 128 18.07 8.53 8.04
CA SER A 128 17.59 9.53 9.00
C SER A 128 16.25 10.14 8.55
N PRO A 129 15.41 10.64 9.48
CA PRO A 129 14.08 11.14 9.14
C PRO A 129 14.10 12.30 8.11
N GLU A 130 15.16 13.13 8.10
CA GLU A 130 15.34 14.17 7.08
C GLU A 130 15.63 13.59 5.69
N GLN A 131 16.51 12.59 5.61
CA GLN A 131 16.85 11.91 4.37
C GLN A 131 15.66 11.15 3.80
N LEU A 132 14.84 10.54 4.66
CA LEU A 132 13.62 9.83 4.27
C LEU A 132 12.62 10.78 3.60
N HIS A 133 12.43 11.98 4.16
CA HIS A 133 11.51 12.97 3.57
C HIS A 133 11.99 13.44 2.18
N LEU A 134 13.28 13.72 2.02
CA LEU A 134 13.87 14.07 0.73
C LEU A 134 13.74 12.93 -0.28
N TYR A 135 13.99 11.69 0.15
CA TYR A 135 13.81 10.50 -0.67
C TYR A 135 12.36 10.34 -1.14
N MET A 136 11.37 10.50 -0.25
CA MET A 136 9.95 10.45 -0.62
C MET A 136 9.56 11.56 -1.60
N MET A 137 10.06 12.78 -1.41
CA MET A 137 9.82 13.89 -2.33
C MET A 137 10.42 13.63 -3.71
N LYS A 138 11.62 13.04 -3.76
CA LYS A 138 12.27 12.63 -5.01
C LYS A 138 11.47 11.53 -5.72
N LYS A 139 11.09 10.46 -5.00
CA LYS A 139 10.30 9.34 -5.52
C LYS A 139 8.95 9.79 -6.09
N LYS A 140 8.27 10.75 -5.45
CA LYS A 140 7.03 11.36 -5.97
C LYS A 140 7.23 12.08 -7.31
N ARG A 141 8.34 12.81 -7.47
CA ARG A 141 8.65 13.51 -8.73
C ARG A 141 8.95 12.52 -9.86
N GLU A 142 9.66 11.44 -9.55
CA GLU A 142 9.97 10.37 -10.51
C GLU A 142 8.69 9.66 -10.96
N ALA A 143 7.80 9.29 -10.04
CA ALA A 143 6.50 8.71 -10.36
C ALA A 143 5.64 9.64 -11.24
N ALA A 144 5.64 10.94 -10.95
CA ALA A 144 4.93 11.93 -11.77
C ALA A 144 5.48 12.01 -13.20
N ARG A 145 6.81 11.94 -13.37
CA ARG A 145 7.46 11.93 -14.69
C ARG A 145 7.14 10.67 -15.47
N GLU A 146 7.16 9.50 -14.82
CA GLU A 146 6.78 8.25 -15.47
C GLU A 146 5.31 8.25 -15.90
N GLY A 147 4.42 8.78 -15.05
CA GLY A 147 3.01 8.99 -15.40
C GLY A 147 2.86 9.91 -16.61
N TRP A 148 3.61 11.02 -16.65
CA TRP A 148 3.64 11.93 -17.80
C TRP A 148 4.13 11.25 -19.08
N LYS A 149 5.21 10.47 -19.02
CA LYS A 149 5.72 9.73 -20.18
C LYS A 149 4.67 8.76 -20.73
N LYS A 150 3.99 8.01 -19.86
CA LYS A 150 2.90 7.09 -20.25
C LYS A 150 1.73 7.85 -20.89
N MET A 151 1.35 9.01 -20.34
CA MET A 151 0.30 9.85 -20.92
C MET A 151 0.67 10.34 -22.32
N VAL A 152 1.89 10.86 -22.50
CA VAL A 152 2.36 11.31 -23.83
C VAL A 152 2.39 10.14 -24.81
N MET A 153 2.90 8.98 -24.40
CA MET A 153 2.90 7.77 -25.24
C MET A 153 1.48 7.39 -25.67
N LEU A 154 0.50 7.42 -24.75
CA LEU A 154 -0.89 7.09 -25.04
C LEU A 154 -1.52 8.09 -26.02
N VAL A 155 -1.24 9.39 -25.86
CA VAL A 155 -1.68 10.43 -26.80
C VAL A 155 -1.07 10.22 -28.19
N CYS A 156 0.22 9.92 -28.28
CA CYS A 156 0.88 9.63 -29.56
C CYS A 156 0.26 8.41 -30.27
N VAL A 157 -0.02 7.35 -29.52
CA VAL A 157 -0.70 6.15 -30.07
C VAL A 157 -2.09 6.51 -30.57
N PHE A 158 -2.86 7.30 -29.82
CA PHE A 158 -4.20 7.72 -30.21
C PHE A 158 -4.22 8.63 -31.45
N ILE A 159 -3.29 9.57 -31.54
CA ILE A 159 -3.14 10.42 -32.73
C ILE A 159 -2.72 9.57 -33.93
N GLY A 160 -1.76 8.65 -33.74
CA GLY A 160 -1.29 7.74 -34.78
C GLY A 160 -2.41 6.86 -35.33
N THR A 161 -3.28 6.32 -34.47
CA THR A 161 -4.43 5.53 -34.90
C THR A 161 -5.47 6.37 -35.65
N LEU A 162 -5.76 7.61 -35.22
CA LEU A 162 -6.65 8.52 -35.93
C LEU A 162 -6.13 8.90 -37.32
N ILE A 163 -4.84 9.22 -37.44
CA ILE A 163 -4.19 9.54 -38.72
C ILE A 163 -4.24 8.31 -39.64
N SER A 164 -3.93 7.13 -39.12
CA SER A 164 -4.01 5.87 -39.89
C SER A 164 -5.42 5.63 -40.42
N LEU A 165 -6.46 5.79 -39.58
CA LEU A 165 -7.86 5.67 -39.97
C LEU A 165 -8.26 6.67 -41.05
N PHE A 166 -7.83 7.93 -40.91
CA PHE A 166 -8.11 8.98 -41.89
C PHE A 166 -7.42 8.71 -43.24
N ALA A 167 -6.15 8.29 -43.21
CA ALA A 167 -5.40 7.93 -44.41
C ALA A 167 -6.01 6.72 -45.13
N SER A 168 -6.43 5.68 -44.38
CA SER A 168 -7.13 4.52 -44.94
C SER A 168 -8.46 4.93 -45.59
N PHE A 169 -9.25 5.81 -44.96
CA PHE A 169 -10.49 6.31 -45.54
C PHE A 169 -10.26 7.05 -46.86
N PHE A 170 -9.25 7.93 -46.91
CA PHE A 170 -8.92 8.69 -48.11
C PHE A 170 -8.48 7.80 -49.28
N MET A 171 -7.64 6.79 -49.00
CA MET A 171 -7.18 5.82 -50.01
C MET A 171 -8.30 4.92 -50.53
N PHE A 172 -9.25 4.53 -49.68
CA PHE A 172 -10.36 3.65 -50.08
C PHE A 172 -11.51 4.38 -50.79
N TYR A 173 -11.68 5.68 -50.51
CA TYR A 173 -12.77 6.48 -51.08
C TYR A 173 -12.38 7.18 -52.39
N ASN A 174 -11.10 7.52 -52.58
CA ASN A 174 -10.59 8.16 -53.80
C ASN A 174 -9.79 7.20 -54.71
N GLY A 175 -9.74 5.92 -54.36
CA GLY A 175 -9.08 4.85 -55.12
C GLY A 175 -10.05 4.01 -55.93
#